data_AF-A0A357HDR3-F1
#
_entry.id   AF-A0A357HDR3-F1
#
_cell.length_a   1.000
_cell.length_b   1.000
_cell.length_c   1.000
_cell.angle_alpha   90.00
_cell.angle_beta   90.00
_cell.angle_gamma   90.00
#
_symmetry.space_group_name_H-M   'P 1'
#
loop_
_entity.id
_entity.type
_entity.pdbx_description
1 polymer ?
#
loop_
_entity_poly.entity_id
_entity_poly.type
_entity_poly.pdbx_seq_one_letter_code
_entity_poly.pdbx_strand_id
1 'polypeptide(L)'
;MHPRFTLYIIIFASFCRLTAAEADSSKSYLWGLIQFSSESDIEYEPGYRKDQFLYRREFHEPIKFLPAEVRYGVFIYGGGGADGDKIKSDWMRYEDAVSRFDGGNLIARTGHQLDIDFLKTNVFYALIRASWLDMQTGLNFRYSNLLIPGEIDRIESWGSVNPNWDPGKMYFAPRVFNLGISHTTMLQWY
;
A
#
# COMPACT_ATOMS: atom_id res chain seq x y z
N MET A 1 24.65 3.82 -18.40
CA MET A 1 24.88 3.29 -17.04
C MET A 1 26.33 3.56 -16.65
N HIS A 2 26.57 4.15 -15.47
CA HIS A 2 27.92 4.56 -15.01
C HIS A 2 28.77 3.33 -14.64
N PRO A 3 30.06 3.25 -15.01
CA PRO A 3 30.93 2.08 -14.76
C PRO A 3 31.10 1.74 -13.26
N ARG A 4 30.94 2.73 -12.38
CA ARG A 4 30.95 2.54 -10.93
C ARG A 4 29.75 1.74 -10.43
N PHE A 5 28.59 1.91 -11.06
CA PHE A 5 27.36 1.20 -10.70
C PHE A 5 27.45 -0.29 -11.05
N THR A 6 28.07 -0.61 -12.19
CA THR A 6 28.33 -1.98 -12.60
C THR A 6 29.26 -2.71 -11.62
N LEU A 7 30.30 -2.02 -11.12
CA LEU A 7 31.22 -2.58 -10.13
C LEU A 7 30.53 -2.91 -8.81
N TYR A 8 29.64 -2.03 -8.32
CA TYR A 8 28.88 -2.29 -7.09
C TYR A 8 27.94 -3.49 -7.23
N ILE A 9 27.30 -3.66 -8.38
CA ILE A 9 26.45 -4.83 -8.67
C ILE A 9 27.27 -6.12 -8.66
N ILE A 10 28.46 -6.11 -9.26
CA ILE A 10 29.34 -7.29 -9.30
C ILE A 10 29.81 -7.66 -7.89
N ILE A 11 30.25 -6.67 -7.09
CA ILE A 11 30.70 -6.92 -5.71
C ILE A 11 29.55 -7.45 -4.84
N PHE A 12 28.35 -6.88 -4.98
CA PHE A 12 27.16 -7.33 -4.24
C PHE A 12 26.79 -8.78 -4.62
N ALA A 13 26.78 -9.11 -5.91
CA ALA A 13 26.49 -10.47 -6.39
C ALA A 13 27.54 -11.50 -5.96
N SER A 14 28.81 -11.11 -5.83
CA SER A 14 29.88 -11.98 -5.34
C SER A 14 29.78 -12.27 -3.84
N PHE A 15 29.35 -11.30 -3.02
CA PHE A 15 29.19 -11.50 -1.57
C PHE A 15 28.01 -12.43 -1.22
N CYS A 16 26.95 -12.46 -2.04
CA CYS A 16 25.80 -13.35 -1.82
C CYS A 16 26.13 -14.85 -1.92
N ARG A 17 27.31 -15.24 -2.43
CA ARG A 17 27.70 -16.66 -2.55
C ARG A 17 28.55 -17.20 -1.39
N LEU A 18 28.98 -16.37 -0.45
CA LEU A 18 29.93 -16.76 0.59
C LEU A 18 29.30 -17.46 1.82
N THR A 19 27.98 -17.62 1.86
CA THR A 19 27.26 -18.27 2.98
C THR A 19 26.38 -19.45 2.56
N ALA A 20 26.66 -20.07 1.41
CA ALA A 20 25.95 -21.30 1.02
C ALA A 20 26.52 -22.48 1.84
N ALA A 21 25.81 -22.84 2.91
CA ALA A 21 25.98 -24.13 3.57
C ALA A 21 25.77 -25.27 2.57
N GLU A 22 26.36 -26.44 2.84
CA GLU A 22 26.24 -27.65 2.03
C GLU A 22 24.76 -27.91 1.71
N ALA A 23 24.43 -27.96 0.41
CA ALA A 23 23.05 -28.07 -0.04
C ALA A 23 22.49 -29.45 0.33
N ASP A 24 21.54 -29.47 1.26
CA ASP A 24 20.68 -30.62 1.49
C ASP A 24 20.01 -31.00 0.16
N SER A 25 19.98 -32.29 -0.18
CA SER A 25 19.74 -32.84 -1.53
C SER A 25 18.34 -32.53 -2.14
N SER A 26 17.55 -31.66 -1.51
CA SER A 26 16.29 -31.19 -2.06
C SER A 26 16.54 -30.22 -3.24
N LYS A 27 16.16 -30.65 -4.44
CA LYS A 27 16.14 -29.75 -5.60
C LYS A 27 15.04 -28.71 -5.38
N SER A 28 15.43 -27.53 -4.93
CA SER A 28 14.51 -26.40 -4.84
C SER A 28 14.39 -25.68 -6.18
N TYR A 29 13.15 -25.46 -6.61
CA TYR A 29 12.83 -24.56 -7.70
C TYR A 29 12.11 -23.33 -7.14
N LEU A 30 12.25 -22.17 -7.80
CA LEU A 30 11.80 -20.86 -7.31
C LEU A 30 12.47 -20.45 -5.98
N TRP A 31 13.80 -20.35 -5.94
CA TRP A 31 14.54 -19.72 -4.83
C TRP A 31 14.35 -20.32 -3.41
N GLY A 32 13.98 -21.59 -3.26
CA GLY A 32 13.65 -22.14 -1.94
C GLY A 32 12.15 -22.11 -1.62
N LEU A 33 11.33 -21.39 -2.41
CA LEU A 33 9.91 -21.14 -2.11
C LEU A 33 9.05 -22.40 -2.13
N ILE A 34 9.43 -23.37 -2.97
CA ILE A 34 8.78 -24.68 -3.01
C ILE A 34 9.88 -25.74 -2.94
N GLN A 35 9.96 -26.41 -1.78
CA GLN A 35 10.84 -27.54 -1.56
C GLN A 35 10.05 -28.83 -1.72
N PHE A 36 10.36 -29.57 -2.78
CA PHE A 36 9.89 -30.95 -2.90
C PHE A 36 10.98 -31.84 -2.33
N SER A 37 10.73 -32.43 -1.16
CA SER A 37 11.57 -33.52 -0.67
C SER A 37 11.43 -34.68 -1.64
N SER A 38 12.53 -35.11 -2.27
CA SER A 38 12.54 -36.37 -3.01
C SER A 38 12.29 -37.50 -2.02
N GLU A 39 11.23 -38.25 -2.27
CA GLU A 39 10.91 -39.57 -1.70
C GLU A 39 11.28 -39.73 -0.21
N SER A 40 10.35 -39.35 0.66
CA SER A 40 10.50 -39.55 2.10
C SER A 40 10.21 -41.01 2.48
N ASP A 41 11.19 -41.72 3.03
CA ASP A 41 11.06 -43.04 3.69
C ASP A 41 10.24 -42.98 5.01
N ILE A 42 9.40 -41.97 5.18
CA ILE A 42 8.67 -41.69 6.42
C ILE A 42 7.19 -41.98 6.16
N GLU A 43 6.63 -42.96 6.88
CA GLU A 43 5.19 -43.19 6.90
C GLU A 43 4.49 -41.99 7.54
N TYR A 44 3.78 -41.22 6.71
CA TYR A 44 3.02 -40.08 7.16
C TYR A 44 1.77 -40.51 7.91
N GLU A 45 1.54 -39.93 9.08
CA GLU A 45 0.29 -40.14 9.81
C GLU A 45 -0.92 -39.70 8.97
N PRO A 46 -2.08 -40.37 9.12
CA PRO A 46 -3.31 -39.93 8.48
C PRO A 46 -3.64 -38.49 8.86
N GLY A 47 -3.63 -37.58 7.87
CA GLY A 47 -3.86 -36.15 8.09
C GLY A 47 -2.60 -35.28 8.02
N TYR A 48 -1.40 -35.87 7.93
CA TYR A 48 -0.13 -35.14 7.84
C TYR A 48 -0.14 -34.01 6.80
N ARG A 49 -0.63 -34.27 5.57
CA ARG A 49 -0.71 -33.24 4.52
C ARG A 49 -1.65 -32.08 4.87
N LYS A 50 -2.76 -32.37 5.54
CA LYS A 50 -3.72 -31.37 6.00
C LYS A 50 -3.11 -30.54 7.12
N ASP A 51 -2.43 -31.17 8.06
CA ASP A 51 -1.82 -30.49 9.20
C ASP A 51 -0.56 -29.73 8.80
N GLN A 52 0.19 -30.20 7.80
CA GLN A 52 1.29 -29.47 7.17
C GLN A 52 0.79 -28.18 6.52
N PHE A 53 -0.38 -28.19 5.89
CA PHE A 53 -0.94 -26.99 5.26
C PHE A 53 -1.63 -26.05 6.26
N LEU A 54 -2.36 -26.58 7.25
CA LEU A 54 -3.16 -25.78 8.19
C LEU A 54 -2.43 -25.37 9.47
N TYR A 55 -1.49 -26.19 9.95
CA TYR A 55 -0.93 -26.12 11.31
C TYR A 55 0.60 -26.31 11.35
N ARG A 56 1.31 -25.96 10.28
CA ARG A 56 2.77 -26.09 10.19
C ARG A 56 3.43 -25.41 11.41
N ARG A 57 4.34 -26.14 12.08
CA ARG A 57 4.85 -25.84 13.44
C ARG A 57 5.79 -24.62 13.54
N GLU A 58 5.99 -23.88 12.44
CA GLU A 58 6.95 -22.76 12.35
C GLU A 58 6.29 -21.37 12.36
N PHE A 59 4.96 -21.29 12.48
CA PHE A 59 4.24 -20.02 12.39
C PHE A 59 4.09 -19.30 13.73
N HIS A 60 3.97 -17.97 13.66
CA HIS A 60 3.77 -17.08 14.81
C HIS A 60 2.39 -17.28 15.44
N GLU A 61 2.22 -16.79 16.68
CA GLU A 61 0.89 -16.72 17.29
C GLU A 61 0.06 -15.66 16.54
N PRO A 62 -1.08 -16.04 15.92
CA PRO A 62 -1.86 -15.12 15.11
C PRO A 62 -2.50 -14.05 16.00
N ILE A 63 -2.50 -12.80 15.54
CA ILE A 63 -3.20 -11.72 16.21
C ILE A 63 -4.70 -11.92 15.99
N LYS A 64 -5.40 -12.47 16.99
CA LYS A 64 -6.82 -12.86 16.88
C LYS A 64 -7.76 -11.67 16.85
N PHE A 65 -7.44 -10.65 17.63
CA PHE A 65 -8.26 -9.46 17.81
C PHE A 65 -7.39 -8.25 18.09
N LEU A 66 -7.71 -7.13 17.44
CA LEU A 66 -7.06 -5.85 17.62
C LEU A 66 -8.14 -4.80 17.90
N PRO A 67 -8.17 -4.21 19.11
CA PRO A 67 -9.27 -3.33 19.53
C PRO A 67 -9.28 -2.01 18.79
N ALA A 68 -8.10 -1.40 18.61
CA ALA A 68 -7.94 -0.14 17.91
C ALA A 68 -6.53 -0.02 17.31
N GLU A 69 -6.43 0.54 16.10
CA GLU A 69 -5.18 0.92 15.43
C GLU A 69 -5.35 2.34 14.90
N VAL A 70 -4.40 3.21 15.21
CA VAL A 70 -4.39 4.60 14.76
C VAL A 70 -3.21 4.80 13.83
N ARG A 71 -3.45 5.37 12.66
CA ARG A 71 -2.43 5.75 11.68
C ARG A 71 -2.61 7.21 11.34
N TYR A 72 -1.53 7.97 11.44
CA TYR A 72 -1.47 9.35 11.00
C TYR A 72 -0.35 9.49 9.96
N GLY A 73 -0.63 10.20 8.87
CA GLY A 73 0.34 10.37 7.80
C GLY A 73 0.18 11.71 7.09
N VAL A 74 1.25 12.12 6.41
CA VAL A 74 1.27 13.25 5.49
C VAL A 74 1.37 12.69 4.08
N PHE A 75 0.67 13.29 3.14
CA PHE A 75 0.68 12.88 1.74
C PHE A 75 0.71 14.11 0.82
N ILE A 76 1.00 13.89 -0.46
CA ILE A 76 0.97 14.92 -1.48
C ILE A 76 0.04 14.43 -2.60
N TYR A 77 -0.96 15.24 -2.95
CA TYR A 77 -1.76 14.98 -4.16
C TYR A 77 -0.89 15.27 -5.39
N GLY A 78 -0.49 14.23 -6.12
CA GLY A 78 0.32 14.30 -7.34
C GLY A 78 0.11 13.08 -8.23
N GLY A 79 0.94 12.92 -9.26
CA GLY A 79 0.87 11.76 -10.16
C GLY A 79 0.88 12.07 -11.66
N GLY A 80 1.04 13.34 -12.04
CA GLY A 80 1.36 13.76 -13.41
C GLY A 80 2.77 14.36 -13.48
N GLY A 81 3.29 14.55 -14.71
CA GLY A 81 4.66 15.05 -14.93
C GLY A 81 5.72 13.95 -14.85
N ALA A 82 6.98 14.30 -15.17
CA ALA A 82 8.10 13.35 -15.15
C ALA A 82 8.49 12.93 -13.73
N ASP A 83 8.34 13.85 -12.76
CA ASP A 83 8.72 13.65 -11.36
C ASP A 83 7.52 13.39 -10.44
N GLY A 84 6.31 13.21 -11.00
CA GLY A 84 5.07 13.01 -10.24
C GLY A 84 4.56 14.27 -9.51
N ASP A 85 5.20 15.41 -9.79
CA ASP A 85 5.02 16.69 -9.13
C ASP A 85 3.81 17.47 -9.65
N LYS A 86 3.14 17.07 -10.74
CA LYS A 86 1.97 17.77 -11.30
C LYS A 86 0.67 17.03 -10.98
N ILE A 87 -0.45 17.75 -11.01
CA ILE A 87 -1.77 17.10 -11.03
C ILE A 87 -1.99 16.50 -12.42
N LYS A 88 -2.50 15.27 -12.47
CA LYS A 88 -2.88 14.64 -13.74
C LYS A 88 -4.08 15.40 -14.32
N SER A 89 -3.89 16.08 -15.44
CA SER A 89 -4.92 16.94 -16.06
C SER A 89 -6.15 16.19 -16.57
N ASP A 90 -6.01 14.88 -16.83
CA ASP A 90 -7.04 14.09 -17.51
C ASP A 90 -8.27 13.78 -16.65
N TRP A 91 -8.21 14.09 -15.34
CA TRP A 91 -9.32 13.85 -14.42
C TRP A 91 -10.37 14.96 -14.41
N MET A 92 -10.08 16.11 -15.03
CA MET A 92 -10.97 17.27 -15.07
C MET A 92 -11.10 17.76 -16.51
N ARG A 93 -12.34 17.96 -16.97
CA ARG A 93 -12.64 18.54 -18.28
C ARG A 93 -12.89 20.03 -18.12
N TYR A 94 -12.29 20.83 -18.99
CA TYR A 94 -12.44 22.28 -19.03
C TYR A 94 -12.92 22.69 -20.41
N GLU A 95 -13.66 23.79 -20.48
CA GLU A 95 -13.98 24.44 -21.75
C GLU A 95 -12.73 25.10 -22.34
N ASP A 96 -12.66 25.19 -23.67
CA ASP A 96 -11.49 25.72 -24.38
C ASP A 96 -11.21 27.20 -24.07
N ALA A 97 -12.25 27.96 -23.70
CA ALA A 97 -12.16 29.38 -23.35
C ALA A 97 -11.66 29.62 -21.91
N VAL A 98 -11.44 28.56 -21.12
CA VAL A 98 -11.19 28.67 -19.68
C VAL A 98 -9.82 28.12 -19.33
N SER A 99 -9.10 28.86 -18.49
CA SER A 99 -7.82 28.40 -17.96
C SER A 99 -8.02 27.24 -16.97
N ARG A 100 -7.19 26.19 -17.13
CA ARG A 100 -7.28 24.96 -16.32
C ARG A 100 -6.65 25.18 -14.94
N PHE A 101 -7.21 24.55 -13.91
CA PHE A 101 -6.55 24.45 -12.60
C PHE A 101 -5.40 23.46 -12.69
N ASP A 102 -4.19 23.92 -12.35
CA ASP A 102 -2.94 23.16 -12.42
C ASP A 102 -2.55 22.52 -11.07
N GLY A 103 -3.34 22.76 -10.02
CA GLY A 103 -3.10 22.28 -8.67
C GLY A 103 -2.36 23.25 -7.76
N GLY A 104 -1.92 24.40 -8.27
CA GLY A 104 -1.13 25.36 -7.49
C GLY A 104 0.22 24.80 -7.02
N ASN A 105 0.82 25.48 -6.04
CA ASN A 105 2.12 25.09 -5.46
C ASN A 105 2.04 23.74 -4.73
N LEU A 106 3.16 23.02 -4.59
CA LEU A 106 3.27 21.75 -3.88
C LEU A 106 2.71 21.82 -2.44
N ILE A 107 2.91 22.95 -1.77
CA ILE A 107 2.36 23.22 -0.42
C ILE A 107 0.83 23.12 -0.43
N ALA A 108 0.19 23.66 -1.47
CA ALA A 108 -1.26 23.63 -1.66
C ALA A 108 -1.82 22.23 -1.94
N ARG A 109 -0.94 21.24 -2.11
CA ARG A 109 -1.28 19.84 -2.43
C ARG A 109 -0.81 18.88 -1.36
N THR A 110 -0.15 19.38 -0.33
CA THR A 110 0.28 18.59 0.80
C THR A 110 -0.87 18.50 1.81
N GLY A 111 -1.27 17.28 2.14
CA GLY A 111 -2.34 16.99 3.07
C GLY A 111 -1.92 16.03 4.16
N HIS A 112 -2.82 15.82 5.11
CA HIS A 112 -2.67 14.89 6.20
C HIS A 112 -3.88 13.96 6.28
N GLN A 113 -3.64 12.75 6.74
CA GLN A 113 -4.64 11.71 6.87
C GLN A 113 -4.56 11.09 8.26
N LEU A 114 -5.72 10.92 8.88
CA LEU A 114 -5.93 10.17 10.10
C LEU A 114 -6.83 8.98 9.78
N ASP A 115 -6.31 7.78 9.94
CA ASP A 115 -7.05 6.53 9.85
C ASP A 115 -7.14 5.90 11.24
N ILE A 116 -8.34 5.52 11.63
CA ILE A 116 -8.57 4.76 12.85
C ILE A 116 -9.34 3.50 12.49
N ASP A 117 -8.74 2.36 12.79
CA ASP A 117 -9.40 1.08 12.68
C ASP A 117 -9.83 0.60 14.06
N PHE A 118 -11.05 0.06 14.16
CA PHE A 118 -11.61 -0.45 15.40
C PHE A 118 -12.14 -1.87 15.20
N LEU A 119 -12.07 -2.67 16.28
CA LEU A 119 -12.67 -4.01 16.35
C LEU A 119 -12.21 -4.93 15.21
N LYS A 120 -10.91 -4.91 14.90
CA LYS A 120 -10.31 -5.78 13.89
C LYS A 120 -10.25 -7.21 14.41
N THR A 121 -10.92 -8.14 13.74
CA THR A 121 -10.89 -9.57 14.06
C THR A 121 -10.21 -10.33 12.94
N ASN A 122 -9.39 -11.31 13.30
CA ASN A 122 -8.78 -12.20 12.32
C ASN A 122 -9.79 -13.24 11.84
N VAL A 123 -10.41 -12.96 10.69
CA VAL A 123 -11.47 -13.79 10.10
C VAL A 123 -10.91 -15.16 9.71
N PHE A 124 -9.68 -15.21 9.22
CA PHE A 124 -9.05 -16.45 8.82
C PHE A 124 -8.84 -17.39 10.01
N TYR A 125 -8.28 -16.87 11.10
CA TYR A 125 -8.13 -17.62 12.33
C TYR A 125 -9.49 -18.05 12.91
N ALA A 126 -10.50 -17.17 12.87
CA ALA A 126 -11.84 -17.48 13.38
C ALA A 126 -12.51 -18.64 12.63
N LEU A 127 -12.30 -18.76 11.31
CA LEU A 127 -12.93 -19.79 10.47
C LEU A 127 -12.12 -21.09 10.39
N ILE A 128 -10.81 -20.97 10.13
CA ILE A 128 -9.96 -22.11 9.73
C ILE A 128 -8.99 -22.50 10.86
N ARG A 129 -8.80 -21.62 11.86
CA ARG A 129 -7.83 -21.79 12.97
C ARG A 129 -6.38 -22.01 12.53
N ALA A 130 -6.06 -21.60 11.30
CA ALA A 130 -4.70 -21.62 10.77
C ALA A 130 -3.98 -20.29 11.09
N SER A 131 -2.65 -20.34 11.18
CA SER A 131 -1.80 -19.23 11.64
C SER A 131 -0.87 -18.64 10.58
N TRP A 132 -0.85 -19.17 9.36
CA TRP A 132 0.02 -18.70 8.28
C TRP A 132 -0.51 -17.48 7.52
N LEU A 133 -1.77 -17.10 7.80
CA LEU A 133 -2.42 -15.95 7.20
C LEU A 133 -3.21 -15.20 8.27
N ASP A 134 -2.87 -13.93 8.47
CA ASP A 134 -3.66 -13.04 9.32
C ASP A 134 -4.55 -12.17 8.43
N MET A 135 -5.86 -12.44 8.44
CA MET A 135 -6.86 -11.64 7.73
C MET A 135 -7.66 -10.81 8.71
N GLN A 136 -7.11 -9.65 9.10
CA GLN A 136 -7.76 -8.74 10.03
C GLN A 136 -8.82 -7.91 9.30
N THR A 137 -10.08 -8.12 9.66
CA THR A 137 -11.21 -7.33 9.16
C THR A 137 -11.83 -6.54 10.31
N GLY A 138 -12.04 -5.25 10.12
CA GLY A 138 -12.61 -4.38 11.14
C GLY A 138 -13.35 -3.18 10.54
N LEU A 139 -13.73 -2.24 11.40
CA LEU A 139 -14.32 -0.98 10.99
C LEU A 139 -13.22 0.07 10.82
N ASN A 140 -13.37 0.92 9.81
CA ASN A 140 -12.45 2.01 9.53
C ASN A 140 -13.16 3.35 9.58
N PHE A 141 -12.51 4.30 10.23
CA PHE A 141 -12.75 5.71 10.15
C PHE A 141 -11.56 6.36 9.47
N ARG A 142 -11.80 7.14 8.41
CA ARG A 142 -10.76 7.89 7.71
C ARG A 142 -11.15 9.35 7.59
N TYR A 143 -10.24 10.22 8.03
CA TYR A 143 -10.28 11.66 7.82
C TYR A 143 -9.05 12.09 7.04
N SER A 144 -9.24 12.91 6.01
CA SER A 144 -8.13 13.49 5.26
C SER A 144 -8.45 14.93 4.83
N ASN A 145 -7.44 15.79 4.89
CA ASN A 145 -7.55 17.20 4.52
C ASN A 145 -6.20 17.76 4.08
N LEU A 146 -6.22 18.83 3.30
CA LEU A 146 -5.01 19.61 3.00
C LEU A 146 -4.50 20.34 4.24
N LEU A 147 -3.19 20.55 4.30
CA LEU A 147 -2.55 21.38 5.33
C LEU A 147 -2.82 22.87 5.07
N ILE A 148 -2.60 23.30 3.83
CA ILE A 148 -2.82 24.67 3.38
C ILE A 148 -3.58 24.58 2.06
N PRO A 149 -4.86 24.96 2.00
CA PRO A 149 -5.60 25.03 0.74
C PRO A 149 -5.00 26.04 -0.22
N GLY A 150 -4.87 25.67 -1.50
CA GLY A 150 -4.43 26.60 -2.55
C GLY A 150 -5.56 27.51 -3.02
N GLU A 151 -5.27 28.79 -3.22
CA GLU A 151 -6.18 29.70 -3.90
C GLU A 151 -6.27 29.30 -5.38
N ILE A 152 -7.49 29.36 -5.94
CA ILE A 152 -7.72 29.09 -7.35
C ILE A 152 -7.64 30.44 -8.08
N ASP A 153 -6.40 30.89 -8.32
CA ASP A 153 -6.07 32.24 -8.80
C ASP A 153 -6.62 32.60 -10.19
N ARG A 154 -7.22 31.64 -10.91
CA ARG A 154 -7.62 31.80 -12.32
C ARG A 154 -9.12 31.85 -12.56
N ILE A 155 -9.92 32.08 -11.51
CA ILE A 155 -11.38 32.15 -11.60
C ILE A 155 -11.89 33.49 -12.14
N GLU A 156 -11.10 34.57 -12.02
CA GLU A 156 -11.51 35.89 -12.56
C GLU A 156 -11.78 35.83 -14.08
N SER A 157 -11.07 34.97 -14.82
CA SER A 157 -11.33 34.76 -16.25
C SER A 157 -12.68 34.09 -16.50
N TRP A 158 -13.26 33.36 -15.54
CA TRP A 158 -14.56 32.70 -15.67
C TRP A 158 -15.68 33.74 -15.60
N GLY A 159 -15.55 34.70 -14.68
CA GLY A 159 -16.44 35.86 -14.58
C GLY A 159 -16.48 36.72 -15.85
N SER A 160 -15.35 36.80 -16.57
CA SER A 160 -15.28 37.50 -17.86
C SER A 160 -16.05 36.81 -18.99
N VAL A 161 -16.26 35.48 -18.90
CA VAL A 161 -17.05 34.70 -19.86
C VAL A 161 -18.54 34.73 -19.49
N ASN A 162 -18.85 34.61 -18.20
CA ASN A 162 -20.21 34.73 -17.68
C ASN A 162 -20.17 35.33 -16.27
N PRO A 163 -20.79 36.51 -16.03
CA PRO A 163 -20.78 37.17 -14.73
C PRO A 163 -21.32 36.32 -13.57
N ASN A 164 -22.20 35.34 -13.84
CA ASN A 164 -22.72 34.43 -12.81
C ASN A 164 -21.73 33.34 -12.38
N TRP A 165 -20.57 33.24 -13.05
CA TRP A 165 -19.49 32.30 -12.75
C TRP A 165 -18.33 32.95 -11.99
N ASP A 166 -18.51 34.18 -11.48
CA ASP A 166 -17.56 34.84 -10.59
C ASP A 166 -17.91 34.61 -9.11
N PRO A 167 -17.34 33.59 -8.47
CA PRO A 167 -17.48 33.37 -7.04
C PRO A 167 -16.56 34.25 -6.17
N GLY A 168 -15.74 35.12 -6.76
CA GLY A 168 -14.65 35.80 -6.08
C GLY A 168 -13.54 34.81 -5.67
N LYS A 169 -13.03 34.95 -4.45
CA LYS A 169 -11.93 34.11 -3.95
C LYS A 169 -12.42 32.72 -3.58
N MET A 170 -11.89 31.69 -4.25
CA MET A 170 -12.09 30.29 -3.88
C MET A 170 -10.77 29.59 -3.60
N TYR A 171 -10.84 28.61 -2.69
CA TYR A 171 -9.72 27.76 -2.33
C TYR A 171 -10.06 26.30 -2.63
N PHE A 172 -9.10 25.57 -3.20
CA PHE A 172 -9.21 24.13 -3.38
C PHE A 172 -8.89 23.44 -2.07
N ALA A 173 -9.92 22.99 -1.35
CA ALA A 173 -9.82 22.35 -0.03
C ALA A 173 -10.55 20.99 0.02
N PRO A 174 -10.09 19.96 -0.71
CA PRO A 174 -10.66 18.63 -0.62
C PRO A 174 -10.54 18.09 0.80
N ARG A 175 -11.69 17.70 1.36
CA ARG A 175 -11.80 17.03 2.64
C ARG A 175 -12.51 15.70 2.43
N VAL A 176 -11.93 14.64 2.95
CA VAL A 176 -12.51 13.29 2.90
C VAL A 176 -12.88 12.87 4.32
N PHE A 177 -14.09 12.35 4.44
CA PHE A 177 -14.59 11.71 5.65
C PHE A 177 -15.24 10.40 5.22
N ASN A 178 -14.62 9.29 5.59
CA ASN A 178 -15.07 7.96 5.20
C ASN A 178 -15.28 7.09 6.43
N LEU A 179 -16.38 6.32 6.38
CA LEU A 179 -16.63 5.19 7.25
C LEU A 179 -16.69 3.94 6.38
N GLY A 180 -16.05 2.86 6.81
CA GLY A 180 -16.00 1.65 6.00
C GLY A 180 -15.50 0.44 6.74
N ILE A 181 -15.19 -0.60 5.97
CA ILE A 181 -14.58 -1.84 6.46
C ILE A 181 -13.10 -1.77 6.09
N SER A 182 -12.22 -1.95 7.07
CA SER A 182 -10.80 -2.19 6.80
C SER A 182 -10.52 -3.67 6.72
N HIS A 183 -9.65 -4.02 5.78
CA HIS A 183 -9.09 -5.35 5.65
C HIS A 183 -7.57 -5.23 5.60
N THR A 184 -6.89 -6.06 6.38
CA THR A 184 -5.44 -6.17 6.35
C THR A 184 -5.09 -7.64 6.27
N THR A 185 -4.37 -8.01 5.22
CA THR A 185 -3.91 -9.38 4.99
C THR A 185 -2.41 -9.41 5.20
N MET A 186 -1.95 -10.22 6.15
CA MET A 186 -0.54 -10.49 6.35
C MET A 186 -0.31 -11.96 6.03
N LEU A 187 0.41 -12.21 4.93
CA LEU A 187 0.87 -13.54 4.56
C LEU A 187 2.27 -13.72 5.13
N GLN A 188 2.46 -14.79 5.89
CA GLN A 188 3.78 -15.16 6.39
C GLN A 188 4.17 -16.51 5.81
N TRP A 189 5.19 -16.50 4.95
CA TRP A 189 5.74 -17.70 4.33
C TRP A 189 7.23 -17.74 4.62
N TYR A 190 7.70 -18.85 5.19
CA TYR A 190 9.11 -19.17 5.40
C TYR A 190 9.55 -20.23 4.38
#